data_AF-A0A959V7C6-F1
#
_entry.id   AF-A0A959V7C6-F1
#
_cell.length_a   1.000
_cell.length_b   1.000
_cell.length_c   1.000
_cell.angle_alpha   90.00
_cell.angle_beta   90.00
_cell.angle_gamma   90.00
#
_symmetry.space_group_name_H-M   'P 1'
#
loop_
_entity.id
_entity.type
_entity.pdbx_description
1 polymer ?
#
loop_
_entity_poly.entity_id
_entity_poly.type
_entity_poly.pdbx_seq_one_letter_code
_entity_poly.pdbx_strand_id
1 'polypeptide(L)'
;PGISGPYSNNAANIALIPGTSTPVSIDALNANSFGQFYVDNGDGSEAPFNADPQYIQYDGFTVALTARALVECGATYHIKIAIADGGDDVYDSGVFMEAGSFSSPNVVALNIANASIEGGLVEGCLIADLLVTRPDTVGDLEVELILGGSATNGVDHTQLPQLVTIPAGSSSVSLPLEAFEDGLA
;
A
#
# COMPACT_ATOMS: atom_id res chain seq x y z
N PRO A 1 12.23 -10.94 -8.77
CA PRO A 1 12.18 -10.03 -9.95
C PRO A 1 12.19 -8.58 -9.46
N GLY A 2 12.83 -7.65 -10.18
CA GLY A 2 12.87 -6.22 -9.81
C GLY A 2 13.61 -5.83 -8.52
N ILE A 3 14.01 -6.79 -7.68
CA ILE A 3 14.77 -6.56 -6.45
C ILE A 3 16.24 -6.92 -6.71
N SER A 4 17.13 -5.99 -6.36
CA SER A 4 18.57 -6.19 -6.39
C SER A 4 19.17 -5.57 -5.13
N GLY A 5 19.76 -6.39 -4.28
CA GLY A 5 20.45 -5.96 -3.07
C GLY A 5 21.68 -6.82 -2.76
N PRO A 6 22.44 -6.44 -1.73
CA PRO A 6 23.75 -7.03 -1.43
C PRO A 6 23.68 -8.42 -0.77
N TYR A 7 22.49 -8.92 -0.45
CA TYR A 7 22.31 -10.19 0.26
C TYR A 7 22.15 -11.38 -0.71
N SER A 8 22.19 -12.60 -0.15
CA SER A 8 22.05 -13.84 -0.93
C SER A 8 20.80 -13.84 -1.82
N ASN A 9 20.96 -14.36 -3.04
CA ASN A 9 19.94 -14.33 -4.11
C ASN A 9 19.47 -12.90 -4.48
N ASN A 10 20.39 -11.93 -4.43
CA ASN A 10 20.14 -10.51 -4.70
C ASN A 10 19.05 -9.90 -3.81
N ALA A 11 18.87 -10.41 -2.59
CA ALA A 11 17.88 -9.89 -1.66
C ALA A 11 18.27 -8.48 -1.15
N ALA A 12 17.27 -7.68 -0.82
CA ALA A 12 17.42 -6.34 -0.25
C ALA A 12 16.84 -6.30 1.17
N ASN A 13 17.47 -5.55 2.07
CA ASN A 13 16.91 -5.29 3.39
C ASN A 13 15.85 -4.18 3.29
N ILE A 14 14.66 -4.43 3.84
CA ILE A 14 13.56 -3.47 3.90
C ILE A 14 13.14 -3.15 5.35
N ALA A 15 13.81 -3.75 6.34
CA ALA A 15 13.70 -3.36 7.75
C ALA A 15 14.58 -2.12 7.99
N LEU A 16 14.07 -0.97 7.59
CA LEU A 16 14.76 0.32 7.65
C LEU A 16 14.05 1.26 8.62
N ILE A 17 14.83 2.13 9.27
CA ILE A 17 14.29 3.18 10.13
C ILE A 17 13.50 4.17 9.25
N PRO A 18 12.26 4.54 9.62
CA PRO A 18 11.40 5.37 8.77
C PRO A 18 12.07 6.67 8.32
N GLY A 19 12.01 6.93 7.01
CA GLY A 19 12.61 8.12 6.40
C GLY A 19 14.11 8.03 6.14
N THR A 20 14.73 6.85 6.31
CA THR A 20 16.18 6.66 6.14
C THR A 20 16.51 5.39 5.35
N SER A 21 17.80 5.21 5.04
CA SER A 21 18.36 3.95 4.53
C SER A 21 19.05 3.11 5.62
N THR A 22 18.93 3.51 6.89
CA THR A 22 19.58 2.85 8.02
C THR A 22 18.82 1.59 8.43
N PRO A 23 19.45 0.41 8.49
CA PRO A 23 18.83 -0.82 9.00
C PRO A 23 18.38 -0.70 10.45
N VAL A 24 17.26 -1.34 10.79
CA VAL A 24 16.84 -1.51 12.18
C VAL A 24 17.80 -2.46 12.88
N SER A 25 18.41 -1.98 13.97
CA SER A 25 19.28 -2.73 14.89
C SER A 25 19.30 -2.01 16.24
N ILE A 26 19.74 -2.69 17.30
CA ILE A 26 19.84 -2.12 18.65
C ILE A 26 20.77 -0.89 18.69
N ASP A 27 21.86 -0.92 17.93
CA ASP A 27 22.81 0.19 17.83
C ASP A 27 22.21 1.40 17.11
N ALA A 28 21.37 1.14 16.11
CA ALA A 28 20.81 2.20 15.28
C ALA A 28 19.58 2.86 15.90
N LEU A 29 18.66 2.09 16.50
CA LEU A 29 17.39 2.56 17.06
C LEU A 29 17.30 2.18 18.54
N ASN A 30 17.35 3.18 19.41
CA ASN A 30 17.27 3.06 20.87
C ASN A 30 16.85 4.39 21.51
N ALA A 31 16.82 4.47 22.83
CA ALA A 31 16.43 5.68 23.56
C ALA A 31 17.24 6.94 23.19
N ASN A 32 18.51 6.80 22.77
CA ASN A 32 19.39 7.91 22.42
C ASN A 32 19.48 8.17 20.90
N SER A 33 18.97 7.26 20.08
CA SER A 33 19.05 7.33 18.61
C SER A 33 17.71 6.91 18.00
N PHE A 34 17.08 7.83 17.27
CA PHE A 34 15.70 7.66 16.79
C PHE A 34 14.68 7.35 17.89
N GLY A 35 14.84 8.00 19.06
CA GLY A 35 13.99 7.79 20.23
C GLY A 35 12.49 8.03 20.00
N GLN A 36 12.10 8.75 18.94
CA GLN A 36 10.68 8.88 18.54
C GLN A 36 10.04 7.56 18.10
N PHE A 37 10.84 6.57 17.73
CA PHE A 37 10.38 5.23 17.38
C PHE A 37 10.61 4.22 18.51
N TYR A 38 11.28 4.62 19.59
CA TYR A 38 11.54 3.79 20.76
C TYR A 38 10.41 3.93 21.77
N VAL A 39 10.02 2.81 22.37
CA VAL A 39 9.06 2.73 23.46
C VAL A 39 9.76 2.01 24.60
N ASP A 40 9.98 2.70 25.71
CA ASP A 40 10.48 2.05 26.92
C ASP A 40 9.41 1.06 27.40
N ASN A 41 9.80 -0.21 27.53
CA ASN A 41 8.92 -1.23 28.05
C ASN A 41 9.28 -1.61 29.50
N GLY A 42 10.41 -1.15 30.05
CA GLY A 42 10.93 -1.58 31.35
C GLY A 42 11.62 -2.95 31.32
N ASP A 43 12.09 -3.41 32.48
CA ASP A 43 12.80 -4.70 32.65
C ASP A 43 11.93 -5.82 33.24
N GLY A 44 10.63 -5.54 33.42
CA GLY A 44 9.67 -6.45 34.05
C GLY A 44 9.84 -6.64 35.55
N SER A 45 10.80 -5.96 36.20
CA SER A 45 11.07 -6.09 37.64
C SER A 45 10.41 -4.98 38.47
N GLU A 46 10.08 -3.85 37.84
CA GLU A 46 9.43 -2.70 38.49
C GLU A 46 7.96 -2.51 38.08
N ALA A 47 7.19 -1.83 38.94
CA ALA A 47 5.80 -1.49 38.65
C ALA A 47 5.71 -0.52 37.45
N PRO A 48 4.72 -0.67 36.54
CA PRO A 48 3.52 -1.52 36.65
C PRO A 48 3.69 -2.95 36.13
N PHE A 49 4.85 -3.32 35.59
CA PHE A 49 5.05 -4.56 34.85
C PHE A 49 5.43 -5.76 35.72
N ASN A 50 5.92 -5.51 36.94
CA ASN A 50 6.39 -6.52 37.91
C ASN A 50 5.36 -7.53 38.42
N ALA A 51 4.08 -7.38 38.06
CA ALA A 51 3.01 -8.30 38.43
C ALA A 51 2.35 -9.00 37.23
N ASP A 52 2.75 -8.68 35.99
CA ASP A 52 2.14 -9.24 34.78
C ASP A 52 2.93 -10.47 34.29
N PRO A 53 2.39 -11.69 34.40
CA PRO A 53 3.06 -12.90 33.95
C PRO A 53 3.12 -13.03 32.42
N GLN A 54 2.45 -12.15 31.68
CA GLN A 54 2.47 -12.09 30.21
C GLN A 54 3.32 -10.93 29.69
N TYR A 55 3.99 -10.23 30.58
CA TYR A 55 4.86 -9.12 30.21
C TYR A 55 6.02 -9.60 29.32
N ILE A 56 6.20 -8.91 28.20
CA ILE A 56 7.22 -9.22 27.21
C ILE A 56 8.45 -8.37 27.54
N GLN A 57 9.42 -8.97 28.21
CA GLN A 57 10.67 -8.32 28.60
C GLN A 57 11.62 -8.25 27.39
N TYR A 58 11.96 -7.04 26.93
CA TYR A 58 13.08 -6.75 26.00
C TYR A 58 13.76 -5.41 26.30
N ASP A 59 13.57 -4.85 27.50
CA ASP A 59 14.04 -3.53 27.95
C ASP A 59 13.68 -2.33 27.05
N GLY A 60 12.94 -2.57 25.96
CA GLY A 60 12.52 -1.59 24.98
C GLY A 60 11.83 -2.23 23.76
N PHE A 61 10.87 -1.51 23.20
CA PHE A 61 10.22 -1.82 21.94
C PHE A 61 10.42 -0.70 20.93
N THR A 62 10.11 -1.02 19.68
CA THR A 62 9.81 0.02 18.71
C THR A 62 8.30 0.26 18.68
N VAL A 63 7.88 1.44 18.25
CA VAL A 63 6.56 1.59 17.64
C VAL A 63 6.43 0.64 16.43
N ALA A 64 5.22 0.41 15.93
CA ALA A 64 5.04 -0.39 14.72
C ALA A 64 5.77 0.27 13.53
N LEU A 65 6.79 -0.42 12.99
CA LEU A 65 7.55 0.04 11.83
C LEU A 65 7.00 -0.65 10.57
N THR A 66 6.74 0.14 9.53
CA THR A 66 6.23 -0.39 8.25
C THR A 66 7.37 -0.61 7.27
N ALA A 67 7.65 -1.86 6.93
CA ALA A 67 8.52 -2.21 5.80
C ALA A 67 7.73 -2.15 4.48
N ARG A 68 8.35 -1.60 3.43
CA ARG A 68 7.74 -1.54 2.08
C ARG A 68 8.77 -1.91 1.02
N ALA A 69 8.30 -2.55 -0.04
CA ALA A 69 9.08 -2.85 -1.23
C ALA A 69 8.22 -2.63 -2.48
N LEU A 70 8.80 -2.06 -3.53
CA LEU A 70 8.17 -2.08 -4.85
C LEU A 70 8.29 -3.51 -5.41
N VAL A 71 7.18 -4.01 -5.95
CA VAL A 71 7.07 -5.37 -6.51
C VAL A 71 6.49 -5.29 -7.91
N GLU A 72 6.85 -6.26 -8.75
CA GLU A 72 6.26 -6.47 -10.06
C GLU A 72 4.96 -7.26 -9.89
N CYS A 73 3.86 -6.78 -10.48
CA CYS A 73 2.57 -7.44 -10.39
C CYS A 73 2.61 -8.85 -11.01
N GLY A 74 1.86 -9.77 -10.41
CA GLY A 74 1.80 -11.18 -10.83
C GLY A 74 3.06 -12.00 -10.51
N ALA A 75 4.15 -11.37 -10.03
CA ALA A 75 5.35 -12.10 -9.64
C ALA A 75 5.27 -12.62 -8.20
N THR A 76 5.93 -13.75 -7.95
CA THR A 76 6.06 -14.33 -6.61
C THR A 76 7.31 -13.80 -5.91
N TYR A 77 7.13 -13.36 -4.67
CA TYR A 77 8.20 -12.84 -3.81
C TYR A 77 8.32 -13.68 -2.55
N HIS A 78 9.53 -13.70 -1.99
CA HIS A 78 9.82 -14.37 -0.73
C HIS A 78 10.32 -13.34 0.27
N ILE A 79 9.71 -13.30 1.44
CA ILE A 79 10.19 -12.49 2.57
C ILE A 79 10.94 -13.43 3.51
N LYS A 80 12.14 -13.00 3.89
CA LYS A 80 12.98 -13.70 4.87
C LYS A 80 13.11 -12.81 6.09
N ILE A 81 12.84 -13.37 7.25
CA ILE A 81 13.10 -12.73 8.53
C ILE A 81 14.40 -13.32 9.06
N ALA A 82 15.37 -12.45 9.32
CA ALA A 82 16.64 -12.83 9.90
C ALA A 82 16.88 -11.97 11.13
N ILE A 83 17.17 -12.64 12.23
CA ILE A 83 17.55 -12.05 13.51
C ILE A 83 18.85 -12.72 13.94
N ALA A 84 19.79 -11.92 14.39
CA ALA A 84 21.12 -12.38 14.78
C ALA A 84 21.75 -11.38 15.74
N ASP A 85 22.66 -11.92 16.56
CA ASP A 85 23.52 -11.19 17.47
C ASP A 85 24.44 -10.23 16.71
N GLY A 86 24.45 -8.98 17.16
CA GLY A 86 25.18 -7.88 16.54
C GLY A 86 26.27 -7.35 17.45
N GLY A 87 27.37 -8.09 17.61
CA GLY A 87 28.52 -7.67 18.41
C GLY A 87 28.64 -8.35 19.77
N ASP A 88 27.52 -8.72 20.40
CA ASP A 88 27.46 -9.58 21.58
C ASP A 88 26.26 -10.55 21.50
N ASP A 89 26.33 -11.61 22.29
CA ASP A 89 25.35 -12.69 22.44
C ASP A 89 24.62 -12.63 23.80
N VAL A 90 24.73 -11.53 24.52
CA VAL A 90 24.22 -11.40 25.90
C VAL A 90 22.80 -10.87 25.91
N TYR A 91 22.44 -10.02 24.94
CA TYR A 91 21.11 -9.43 24.83
C TYR A 91 20.25 -10.13 23.80
N ASP A 92 19.05 -10.54 24.20
CA ASP A 92 18.07 -11.14 23.30
C ASP A 92 17.37 -10.09 22.44
N SER A 93 16.94 -10.48 21.25
CA SER A 93 16.13 -9.65 20.37
C SER A 93 14.87 -10.40 19.93
N GLY A 94 13.80 -9.65 19.67
CA GLY A 94 12.52 -10.19 19.21
C GLY A 94 11.98 -9.43 18.00
N VAL A 95 11.33 -10.14 17.08
CA VAL A 95 10.57 -9.53 15.98
C VAL A 95 9.10 -9.87 16.13
N PHE A 96 8.27 -8.84 16.28
CA PHE A 96 6.81 -8.97 16.39
C PHE A 96 6.15 -8.49 15.10
N MET A 97 5.19 -9.27 14.60
CA MET A 97 4.47 -8.94 13.38
C MET A 97 2.97 -8.87 13.65
N GLU A 98 2.34 -7.81 13.18
CA GLU A 98 0.90 -7.69 13.18
C GLU A 98 0.28 -8.73 12.22
N ALA A 99 -0.71 -9.47 12.70
CA ALA A 99 -1.41 -10.47 11.91
C ALA A 99 -2.11 -9.82 10.72
N GLY A 100 -1.94 -10.39 9.52
CA GLY A 100 -2.54 -9.86 8.29
C GLY A 100 -1.87 -8.58 7.74
N SER A 101 -0.70 -8.18 8.26
CA SER A 101 0.00 -6.96 7.83
C SER A 101 0.59 -7.02 6.41
N PHE A 102 0.72 -8.20 5.81
CA PHE A 102 1.19 -8.33 4.43
C PHE A 102 0.09 -7.94 3.45
N SER A 103 0.30 -6.81 2.76
CA SER A 103 -0.61 -6.32 1.74
C SER A 103 0.15 -5.80 0.52
N SER A 104 -0.45 -6.00 -0.66
CA SER A 104 -0.02 -5.40 -1.92
C SER A 104 -1.27 -4.84 -2.59
N PRO A 105 -1.61 -3.56 -2.35
CA PRO A 105 -2.81 -2.99 -2.91
C PRO A 105 -2.67 -2.87 -4.44
N ASN A 106 -3.48 -3.62 -5.19
CA ASN A 106 -3.72 -3.34 -6.60
C ASN A 106 -4.66 -2.15 -6.67
N VAL A 107 -4.11 -0.93 -6.73
CA VAL A 107 -4.95 0.27 -6.81
C VAL A 107 -5.40 0.44 -8.25
N VAL A 108 -6.59 -0.05 -8.56
CA VAL A 108 -7.32 0.41 -9.75
C VAL A 108 -7.81 1.82 -9.46
N ALA A 109 -7.47 2.78 -10.31
CA ALA A 109 -7.88 4.16 -10.17
C ALA A 109 -8.81 4.57 -11.32
N LEU A 110 -9.82 5.35 -10.98
CA LEU A 110 -10.79 5.91 -11.92
C LEU A 110 -10.57 7.42 -11.97
N ASN A 111 -10.33 7.97 -13.16
CA ASN A 111 -10.18 9.40 -13.38
C ASN A 111 -11.09 9.84 -14.52
N ILE A 112 -11.54 11.09 -14.50
CA ILE A 112 -12.20 11.72 -15.65
C ILE A 112 -11.20 12.67 -16.30
N ALA A 113 -10.81 12.38 -17.54
CA ALA A 113 -10.03 13.27 -18.37
C ALA A 113 -10.97 14.11 -19.24
N ASN A 114 -10.53 15.32 -19.62
CA ASN A 114 -11.29 16.22 -20.51
C ASN A 114 -12.67 16.65 -19.96
N ALA A 115 -12.89 16.60 -18.65
CA ALA A 115 -14.06 17.16 -18.00
C ALA A 115 -14.09 18.70 -18.09
N SER A 116 -15.24 19.31 -17.76
CA SER A 116 -15.34 20.76 -17.64
C SER A 116 -14.40 21.28 -16.52
N ILE A 117 -14.12 22.59 -16.55
CA ILE A 117 -13.29 23.28 -15.56
C ILE A 117 -13.78 23.16 -14.12
N GLU A 118 -15.01 22.69 -13.88
CA GLU A 118 -15.56 22.42 -12.54
C GLU A 118 -15.56 20.92 -12.16
N GLY A 119 -14.92 20.07 -12.95
CA GLY A 119 -14.80 18.63 -12.66
C GLY A 119 -16.07 17.81 -12.94
N GLY A 120 -17.08 18.43 -13.57
CA GLY A 120 -18.31 17.77 -14.01
C GLY A 120 -18.44 17.70 -15.54
N LEU A 121 -19.46 16.98 -15.98
CA LEU A 121 -19.95 17.03 -17.37
C LEU A 121 -21.12 17.99 -17.46
N VAL A 122 -21.16 18.75 -18.53
CA VAL A 122 -22.29 19.64 -18.87
C VAL A 122 -22.90 19.10 -20.15
N GLU A 123 -24.23 18.96 -20.15
CA GLU A 123 -25.01 18.48 -21.29
C GLU A 123 -24.67 19.25 -22.57
N GLY A 124 -24.47 18.52 -23.67
CA GLY A 124 -24.22 19.09 -24.99
C GLY A 124 -22.90 19.86 -25.15
N CYS A 125 -22.03 19.87 -24.13
CA CYS A 125 -20.84 20.71 -24.14
C CYS A 125 -19.57 19.96 -24.56
N LEU A 126 -19.30 18.80 -23.94
CA LEU A 126 -18.02 18.10 -24.04
C LEU A 126 -18.24 16.58 -24.01
N ILE A 127 -17.36 15.85 -24.68
CA ILE A 127 -17.18 14.42 -24.46
C ILE A 127 -15.94 14.25 -23.57
N ALA A 128 -16.14 13.71 -22.37
CA ALA A 128 -15.05 13.36 -21.46
C ALA A 128 -14.63 11.91 -21.63
N ASP A 129 -13.49 11.57 -21.03
CA ASP A 129 -12.94 10.23 -21.00
C ASP A 129 -12.95 9.70 -19.56
N LEU A 130 -13.75 8.67 -19.31
CA LEU A 130 -13.64 7.89 -18.08
C LEU A 130 -12.46 6.93 -18.22
N LEU A 131 -11.35 7.30 -17.57
CA LEU A 131 -10.08 6.59 -17.63
C LEU A 131 -9.94 5.65 -16.44
N VAL A 132 -10.03 4.35 -16.69
CA VAL A 132 -9.73 3.31 -15.70
C VAL A 132 -8.26 2.93 -15.85
N THR A 133 -7.50 2.97 -14.76
CA THR A 133 -6.05 2.69 -14.74
C THR A 133 -5.73 1.62 -13.71
N ARG A 134 -4.69 0.84 -13.99
CA ARG A 134 -4.09 -0.13 -13.08
C ARG A 134 -2.57 0.08 -13.08
N PRO A 135 -1.85 -0.31 -12.01
CA PRO A 135 -0.41 -0.04 -11.89
C PRO A 135 0.46 -0.97 -12.76
N ASP A 136 -0.13 -1.95 -13.44
CA ASP A 136 0.58 -2.99 -14.19
C ASP A 136 -0.08 -3.33 -15.52
N THR A 137 0.50 -4.26 -16.27
CA THR A 137 -0.01 -4.69 -17.58
C THR A 137 -0.14 -6.21 -17.67
N VAL A 138 -0.26 -6.91 -16.53
CA VAL A 138 -0.20 -8.38 -16.47
C VAL A 138 -1.60 -8.97 -16.43
N GLY A 139 -1.87 -9.85 -17.40
CA GLY A 139 -3.16 -10.53 -17.55
C GLY A 139 -4.31 -9.56 -17.85
N ASP A 140 -5.44 -10.12 -18.25
CA ASP A 140 -6.66 -9.34 -18.36
C ASP A 140 -7.16 -9.01 -16.95
N LEU A 141 -7.58 -7.76 -16.73
CA LEU A 141 -8.21 -7.31 -15.50
C LEU A 141 -9.64 -6.87 -15.79
N GLU A 142 -10.60 -7.51 -15.13
CA GLU A 142 -11.99 -7.10 -15.13
C GLU A 142 -12.27 -6.19 -13.93
N VAL A 143 -12.82 -5.02 -14.21
CA VAL A 143 -13.17 -3.99 -13.22
C VAL A 143 -14.67 -3.78 -13.26
N GLU A 144 -15.34 -3.95 -12.12
CA GLU A 144 -16.76 -3.64 -12.00
C GLU A 144 -16.95 -2.13 -11.78
N LEU A 145 -17.81 -1.52 -12.59
CA LEU A 145 -18.26 -0.14 -12.43
C LEU A 145 -19.58 -0.12 -11.67
N ILE A 146 -19.60 0.57 -10.53
CA ILE A 146 -20.81 0.84 -9.76
C ILE A 146 -21.28 2.26 -10.08
N LEU A 147 -22.42 2.35 -10.76
CA LEU A 147 -23.07 3.61 -11.11
C LEU A 147 -23.99 4.04 -9.96
N GLY A 148 -23.94 5.31 -9.59
CA GLY A 148 -24.79 5.91 -8.57
C GLY A 148 -25.21 7.32 -8.97
N GLY A 149 -25.95 8.02 -8.09
CA GLY A 149 -26.52 9.33 -8.38
C GLY A 149 -27.94 9.26 -8.92
N SER A 150 -28.44 10.37 -9.49
CA SER A 150 -29.77 10.44 -10.12
C SER A 150 -29.76 10.18 -11.62
N ALA A 151 -28.61 10.42 -12.28
CA ALA A 151 -28.47 10.21 -13.72
C ALA A 151 -28.64 8.74 -14.10
N THR A 152 -29.47 8.48 -15.11
CA THR A 152 -29.86 7.18 -15.62
C THR A 152 -28.91 6.75 -16.74
N ASN A 153 -28.25 5.60 -16.54
CA ASN A 153 -27.26 5.07 -17.47
C ASN A 153 -27.86 4.78 -18.87
N GLY A 154 -27.34 5.45 -19.90
CA GLY A 154 -27.82 5.35 -21.28
C GLY A 154 -29.01 6.26 -21.61
N VAL A 155 -29.52 7.03 -20.64
CA VAL A 155 -30.57 8.04 -20.86
C VAL A 155 -30.02 9.44 -20.67
N ASP A 156 -29.31 9.73 -19.58
CA ASP A 156 -28.79 11.08 -19.32
C ASP A 156 -27.31 11.22 -19.74
N HIS A 157 -26.65 10.08 -19.93
CA HIS A 157 -25.27 10.01 -20.41
C HIS A 157 -25.01 8.74 -21.23
N THR A 158 -23.86 8.69 -21.89
CA THR A 158 -23.39 7.50 -22.64
C THR A 158 -23.55 6.22 -21.83
N GLN A 159 -24.08 5.17 -22.44
CA GLN A 159 -24.27 3.89 -21.77
C GLN A 159 -22.92 3.30 -21.36
N LEU A 160 -22.65 3.28 -20.05
CA LEU A 160 -21.47 2.67 -19.47
C LEU A 160 -21.73 1.18 -19.16
N PRO A 161 -20.77 0.29 -19.44
CA PRO A 161 -20.88 -1.12 -19.10
C PRO A 161 -20.70 -1.31 -17.58
N GLN A 162 -21.32 -2.36 -17.02
CA GLN A 162 -21.08 -2.74 -15.62
C GLN A 162 -19.70 -3.37 -15.43
N LEU A 163 -19.14 -4.00 -16.47
CA LEU A 163 -17.83 -4.66 -16.42
C LEU A 163 -16.93 -4.08 -17.50
N VAL A 164 -15.73 -3.69 -17.10
CA VAL A 164 -14.71 -3.09 -17.97
C VAL A 164 -13.47 -3.97 -17.95
N THR A 165 -12.98 -4.35 -19.13
CA THR A 165 -11.77 -5.16 -19.24
C THR A 165 -10.58 -4.29 -19.64
N ILE A 166 -9.54 -4.26 -18.81
CA ILE A 166 -8.21 -3.79 -19.19
C ILE A 166 -7.44 -5.03 -19.69
N PRO A 167 -7.17 -5.17 -21.00
CA PRO A 167 -6.52 -6.35 -21.53
C PRO A 167 -5.06 -6.45 -21.08
N ALA A 168 -4.52 -7.67 -21.09
CA ALA A 168 -3.10 -7.92 -20.89
C ALA A 168 -2.26 -7.04 -21.84
N GLY A 169 -1.18 -6.45 -21.31
CA GLY A 169 -0.34 -5.51 -22.03
C GLY A 169 -0.78 -4.04 -21.94
N SER A 170 -1.98 -3.76 -21.41
CA SER A 170 -2.48 -2.39 -21.19
C SER A 170 -2.55 -2.05 -19.71
N SER A 171 -2.19 -0.81 -19.36
CA SER A 171 -2.33 -0.27 -17.99
C SER A 171 -3.59 0.58 -17.82
N SER A 172 -4.38 0.74 -18.89
CA SER A 172 -5.56 1.58 -18.88
C SER A 172 -6.55 1.24 -19.97
N VAL A 173 -7.79 1.66 -19.78
CA VAL A 173 -8.85 1.72 -20.79
C VAL A 173 -9.61 3.03 -20.63
N SER A 174 -9.95 3.65 -21.77
CA SER A 174 -10.75 4.88 -21.82
C SER A 174 -12.15 4.55 -22.32
N LEU A 175 -13.17 5.04 -21.61
CA LEU A 175 -14.55 4.97 -22.03
C LEU A 175 -15.04 6.39 -22.34
N PRO A 176 -15.55 6.65 -23.55
CA PRO A 176 -16.15 7.95 -23.84
C PRO A 176 -17.38 8.16 -22.97
N LEU A 177 -17.50 9.35 -22.39
CA LEU A 177 -18.60 9.75 -21.53
C LEU A 177 -19.10 11.13 -21.94
N GLU A 178 -20.28 11.14 -22.54
CA GLU A 178 -21.02 12.34 -22.94
C GLU A 178 -22.30 12.44 -22.11
N ALA A 179 -22.62 13.64 -21.61
CA ALA A 179 -23.91 13.95 -21.04
C ALA A 179 -24.85 14.44 -22.15
N PHE A 180 -26.02 13.82 -22.29
CA PHE A 180 -26.94 14.09 -23.38
C PHE A 180 -27.74 15.36 -23.12
N GLU A 181 -27.84 16.24 -24.12
CA GLU A 181 -28.73 17.41 -24.05
C GLU A 181 -30.16 16.99 -24.36
N ASP A 182 -30.90 16.59 -23.33
CA ASP A 182 -32.27 16.10 -23.48
C ASP A 182 -33.28 16.80 -22.54
N GLY A 183 -32.81 17.61 -21.60
CA GLY A 183 -33.64 18.35 -20.65
C GLY A 183 -34.33 17.46 -19.61
N LEU A 184 -33.83 16.24 -19.42
CA LEU A 184 -34.22 15.32 -18.35
C LEU A 184 -33.16 15.34 -17.25
N ALA A 185 -33.59 15.16 -16.00
CA ALA A 185 -32.71 15.13 -14.82
C ALA A 185 -33.04 13.95 -13.92
#